data_AF-A0A1G0GG46-F1
#
_entry.id   AF-A0A1G0GG46-F1
#
_cell.length_a   1.000
_cell.length_b   1.000
_cell.length_c   1.000
_cell.angle_alpha   90.00
_cell.angle_beta   90.00
_cell.angle_gamma   90.00
#
_symmetry.space_group_name_H-M   'P 1'
#
loop_
_entity.id
_entity.type
_entity.pdbx_description
1 polymer ?
#
loop_
_entity_poly.entity_id
_entity_poly.type
_entity_poly.pdbx_seq_one_letter_code
_entity_poly.pdbx_strand_id
1 'polypeptide(L)'
;MDDPVIANDGHTYERTVIEGLIERGQKSPFNRNITLKGDAQPNFALKGCIDAFIQEHERVHEQQKKEKLKQAREKADAILKNQYPKLFNHFEGHKQSSKSKQNGKNDDRDFLRQSI
;
A
#
# COMPACT_ATOMS: atom_id res chain seq x y z
N MET A 1 12.92 6.57 6.10
CA MET A 1 14.32 6.12 6.09
C MET A 1 14.33 4.88 5.25
N ASP A 2 15.09 4.91 4.17
CA ASP A 2 15.10 3.83 3.19
C ASP A 2 16.24 2.86 3.52
N ASP A 3 17.37 3.35 4.02
CA ASP A 3 18.48 2.53 4.49
C ASP A 3 18.97 3.00 5.87
N PRO A 4 18.32 2.53 6.96
CA PRO A 4 18.69 2.94 8.31
C PRO A 4 20.02 2.30 8.75
N VAL A 5 20.94 3.13 9.25
CA VAL A 5 22.27 2.71 9.74
C VAL A 5 22.60 3.31 11.09
N ILE A 6 23.36 2.61 11.92
CA ILE A 6 23.84 3.04 13.23
C ILE A 6 25.27 3.57 13.10
N ALA A 7 25.49 4.80 13.56
CA ALA A 7 26.82 5.39 13.64
C ALA A 7 27.50 5.08 14.99
N ASN A 8 28.78 5.48 15.11
CA ASN A 8 29.60 5.24 16.30
C ASN A 8 29.13 5.97 17.58
N ASP A 9 28.19 6.90 17.44
CA ASP A 9 27.52 7.57 18.55
C ASP A 9 26.31 6.78 19.10
N GLY A 10 25.95 5.67 18.47
CA GLY A 10 24.84 4.80 18.85
C GLY A 10 23.48 5.23 18.28
N HIS A 11 23.41 6.30 17.49
CA HIS A 11 22.18 6.77 16.88
C HIS A 11 21.99 6.19 15.48
N THR A 12 20.72 6.09 15.06
CA THR A 12 20.35 5.62 13.72
C THR A 12 20.05 6.79 12.79
N TYR A 13 20.59 6.74 11.59
CA TYR A 13 20.48 7.75 10.54
C TYR A 13 20.17 7.11 9.19
N GLU A 14 19.79 7.93 8.21
CA GLU A 14 19.77 7.52 6.81
C GLU A 14 21.20 7.39 6.30
N ARG A 15 21.53 6.27 5.62
CA ARG A 15 22.89 5.96 5.18
C ARG A 15 23.53 7.10 4.40
N THR A 16 22.86 7.55 3.34
CA THR A 16 23.36 8.58 2.42
C THR A 16 23.68 9.90 3.12
N VAL A 17 22.99 10.19 4.23
CA VAL A 17 23.17 11.41 5.01
C VAL A 17 24.37 11.28 5.95
N ILE A 18 24.47 10.17 6.68
CA ILE A 18 25.49 10.02 7.72
C ILE A 18 26.88 9.71 7.14
N GLU A 19 26.96 8.98 6.03
CA GLU A 19 28.24 8.70 5.37
C GLU A 19 28.91 10.00 4.93
N GLY A 20 28.17 10.94 4.33
CA GLY A 20 28.73 12.25 3.96
C GLY A 20 29.17 13.11 5.16
N LEU A 21 28.59 12.91 6.34
CA LEU A 21 29.03 13.59 7.57
C LEU A 21 30.30 12.96 8.15
N ILE A 22 30.39 11.62 8.13
CA ILE A 22 31.56 10.85 8.54
C ILE A 22 32.77 11.22 7.68
N GLU A 23 32.61 11.24 6.35
CA GLU A 23 33.69 11.59 5.40
C GLU A 23 34.25 13.00 5.66
N ARG A 24 33.40 13.92 6.10
CA ARG A 24 33.77 15.31 6.43
C ARG A 24 34.29 15.48 7.85
N GLY A 25 34.47 14.39 8.60
CA GLY A 25 34.91 14.41 10.00
C GLY A 25 34.00 15.25 10.91
N GLN A 26 32.69 15.28 10.62
CA GLN A 26 31.75 16.10 11.36
C GLN A 26 31.44 15.48 12.72
N LYS A 27 30.84 16.28 13.60
CA LYS A 27 30.32 15.80 14.88
C LYS A 27 28.92 15.23 14.71
N SER A 28 28.50 14.38 15.65
CA SER A 28 27.15 13.83 15.66
C SER A 28 26.12 14.96 15.66
N PRO A 29 25.12 14.93 14.74
CA PRO A 29 24.04 15.90 14.71
C PRO A 29 23.24 15.92 16.01
N PHE A 30 23.17 14.78 16.70
CA PHE A 30 22.42 14.62 17.94
C PHE A 30 23.29 14.95 19.15
N ASN A 31 24.51 14.41 19.18
CA ASN A 31 25.47 14.61 20.25
C ASN A 31 26.73 15.33 19.74
N ARG A 32 26.70 16.66 19.75
CA ARG A 32 27.78 17.53 19.26
C ARG A 32 29.12 17.40 20.01
N ASN A 33 29.26 16.46 20.95
CA ASN A 33 30.51 16.13 21.63
C ASN A 33 31.23 14.93 21.01
N ILE A 34 30.54 14.11 20.22
CA ILE A 34 31.12 12.92 19.57
C ILE A 34 31.48 13.28 18.12
N THR A 35 32.71 12.97 17.71
CA THR A 35 33.11 13.03 16.30
C THR A 35 32.68 11.75 15.61
N LEU A 36 31.99 11.90 14.47
CA LEU A 36 31.57 10.77 13.63
C LEU A 36 32.79 10.19 12.93
N LYS A 37 32.93 8.87 12.99
CA LYS A 37 34.08 8.16 12.42
C LYS A 37 33.76 6.69 12.17
N GLY A 38 34.55 6.08 11.28
CA GLY A 38 34.38 4.68 10.89
C GLY A 38 33.10 4.45 10.08
N ASP A 39 32.77 3.20 9.83
CA ASP A 39 31.65 2.85 8.96
C ASP A 39 30.33 2.72 9.74
N ALA A 40 29.26 3.27 9.17
CA ALA A 40 27.92 3.12 9.71
C ALA A 40 27.38 1.69 9.46
N GLN A 41 26.89 1.06 10.52
CA GLN A 41 26.44 -0.33 10.49
C GLN A 41 24.96 -0.43 10.13
N PRO A 42 24.52 -1.33 9.24
CA PRO A 42 23.10 -1.48 8.92
C PRO A 42 22.21 -1.76 10.15
N ASN A 43 21.08 -1.07 10.25
CA ASN A 43 20.06 -1.34 11.26
C ASN A 43 18.90 -2.15 10.64
N PHE A 44 19.13 -3.45 10.46
CA PHE A 44 18.14 -4.36 9.85
C PHE A 44 16.84 -4.45 10.65
N ALA A 45 16.91 -4.35 11.98
CA ALA A 45 15.74 -4.40 12.84
C ALA A 45 14.81 -3.20 12.57
N LEU A 46 15.36 -1.99 12.54
CA LEU A 46 14.58 -0.80 12.22
C LEU A 46 14.10 -0.81 10.76
N LYS A 47 14.92 -1.30 9.82
CA LYS A 47 14.49 -1.45 8.42
C LYS A 47 13.25 -2.34 8.33
N GLY A 48 13.24 -3.49 8.99
CA GLY A 48 12.08 -4.37 9.04
C GLY A 48 10.84 -3.71 9.66
N CYS A 49 11.01 -2.92 10.73
CA CYS A 49 9.91 -2.16 11.33
C CYS A 49 9.33 -1.11 10.38
N ILE A 50 10.18 -0.40 9.63
CA ILE A 50 9.76 0.60 8.64
C ILE A 50 9.01 -0.08 7.49
N ASP A 51 9.55 -1.18 6.96
CA ASP A 51 8.93 -1.92 5.86
C ASP A 51 7.55 -2.45 6.26
N ALA A 52 7.43 -3.02 7.46
CA ALA A 52 6.14 -3.47 7.99
C ALA A 52 5.15 -2.31 8.18
N PHE A 53 5.61 -1.15 8.66
CA PHE A 53 4.78 0.04 8.81
C PHE A 53 4.25 0.54 7.46
N ILE A 54 5.10 0.60 6.43
CA ILE A 54 4.70 1.04 5.08
C ILE A 54 3.65 0.09 4.51
N GLN A 55 3.89 -1.22 4.57
CA GLN A 55 2.96 -2.23 4.04
C GLN A 55 1.59 -2.14 4.71
N GLU A 56 1.55 -2.03 6.04
CA GLU A 56 0.29 -1.92 6.77
C GLU A 56 -0.44 -0.60 6.45
N HIS A 57 0.31 0.51 6.36
CA HIS A 57 -0.27 1.81 6.04
C HIS A 57 -0.87 1.84 4.63
N GLU A 58 -0.19 1.26 3.64
CA GLU A 58 -0.71 1.11 2.27
C GLU A 58 -1.99 0.26 2.25
N ARG A 59 -1.97 -0.90 2.94
CA ARG A 59 -3.13 -1.80 3.05
C ARG A 59 -4.35 -1.09 3.64
N VAL A 60 -4.16 -0.35 4.73
CA VAL A 60 -5.22 0.42 5.39
C VAL A 60 -5.75 1.52 4.48
N HIS A 61 -4.87 2.25 3.80
CA HIS A 61 -5.27 3.34 2.92
C HIS A 61 -6.06 2.85 1.70
N GLU A 62 -5.67 1.71 1.11
CA GLU A 62 -6.43 1.07 0.04
C GLU A 62 -7.83 0.63 0.48
N GLN A 63 -7.95 0.02 1.68
CA GLN A 63 -9.24 -0.38 2.23
C GLN A 63 -10.14 0.84 2.42
N GLN A 64 -9.63 1.92 3.01
CA GLN A 64 -10.37 3.15 3.19
C GLN A 64 -10.84 3.75 1.86
N LYS A 65 -10.00 3.71 0.82
CA LYS A 65 -10.37 4.18 -0.53
C LYS A 65 -11.50 3.34 -1.13
N LYS A 66 -11.43 2.01 -1.02
CA LYS A 66 -12.47 1.08 -1.50
C LYS A 66 -13.79 1.31 -0.77
N GLU A 67 -13.76 1.46 0.55
CA GLU A 67 -14.96 1.73 1.35
C GLU A 67 -15.59 3.09 1.01
N LYS A 68 -14.79 4.15 0.87
CA LYS A 68 -15.31 5.46 0.44
C LYS A 68 -15.96 5.39 -0.93
N LEU A 69 -15.37 4.67 -1.88
CA LEU A 69 -15.94 4.49 -3.22
C LEU A 69 -17.26 3.71 -3.16
N LYS A 70 -17.31 2.63 -2.37
CA LYS A 70 -18.51 1.82 -2.16
C LYS A 70 -19.63 2.67 -1.56
N GLN A 71 -19.34 3.43 -0.50
CA GLN A 71 -20.31 4.33 0.12
C GLN A 71 -20.79 5.42 -0.83
N ALA A 72 -19.91 6.01 -1.65
CA ALA A 72 -20.29 7.00 -2.65
C ALA A 72 -21.23 6.40 -3.71
N ARG A 73 -20.96 5.17 -4.16
CA ARG A 73 -21.81 4.44 -5.10
C ARG A 73 -23.17 4.10 -4.50
N GLU A 74 -23.21 3.58 -3.28
CA GLU A 74 -24.47 3.27 -2.58
C GLU A 74 -25.34 4.51 -2.38
N LYS A 75 -24.73 5.65 -2.04
CA LYS A 75 -25.43 6.94 -1.97
C LYS A 75 -25.99 7.36 -3.32
N ALA A 76 -25.22 7.23 -4.41
CA ALA A 76 -25.68 7.55 -5.76
C ALA A 76 -26.85 6.65 -6.20
N ASP A 77 -26.74 5.35 -5.96
CA ASP A 77 -27.80 4.37 -6.26
C ASP A 77 -29.08 4.69 -5.45
N ALA A 78 -28.95 5.06 -4.18
CA ALA A 78 -30.09 5.48 -3.35
C ALA A 78 -30.78 6.74 -3.87
N ILE A 79 -29.99 7.74 -4.30
CA ILE A 79 -30.52 8.98 -4.92
C ILE A 79 -31.27 8.64 -6.21
N LEU A 80 -30.69 7.84 -7.10
CA LEU A 80 -31.32 7.44 -8.36
C LEU A 80 -32.63 6.68 -8.12
N LYS A 81 -32.64 5.76 -7.16
CA LYS A 81 -33.84 4.99 -6.82
C LYS A 81 -34.98 5.86 -6.29
N ASN A 82 -34.67 6.85 -5.45
CA ASN A 82 -35.67 7.73 -4.86
C ASN A 82 -36.18 8.79 -5.85
N GLN A 83 -35.27 9.45 -6.58
CA GLN A 83 -35.60 10.57 -7.45
C GLN A 83 -36.05 10.13 -8.87
N TYR A 84 -35.54 9.02 -9.38
CA TYR A 84 -35.76 8.55 -10.75
C TYR A 84 -36.03 7.03 -10.84
N PRO A 85 -37.12 6.52 -10.24
CA PRO A 85 -37.36 5.08 -10.10
C PRO A 85 -37.52 4.33 -11.44
N LYS A 86 -38.12 4.97 -12.46
CA LYS A 86 -38.27 4.37 -13.80
C LYS A 86 -36.93 4.16 -14.51
N LEU A 87 -36.02 5.13 -14.39
CA LEU A 87 -34.66 5.04 -14.91
C LEU A 87 -33.85 3.99 -14.16
N PHE A 88 -33.91 3.99 -12.82
CA PHE A 88 -33.22 3.01 -11.97
C PHE A 88 -33.60 1.57 -12.34
N ASN A 89 -34.89 1.25 -12.47
CA ASN A 89 -35.37 -0.09 -12.84
C ASN A 89 -34.94 -0.52 -14.25
N HIS A 90 -34.87 0.41 -15.20
CA HIS A 90 -34.39 0.14 -16.56
C HIS A 90 -32.90 -0.25 -16.54
N PHE A 91 -32.07 0.48 -15.78
CA PHE A 91 -30.64 0.17 -15.64
C PHE A 91 -30.37 -1.14 -14.89
N GLU A 92 -31.14 -1.47 -13.86
CA GLU A 92 -30.99 -2.74 -13.13
C GLU A 92 -31.37 -3.97 -13.96
N GLY A 93 -32.38 -3.86 -14.84
CA GLY A 93 -32.76 -4.93 -15.76
C GLY A 93 -31.65 -5.31 -16.76
N HIS A 94 -30.85 -4.34 -17.21
CA HIS A 94 -29.72 -4.59 -18.11
C HIS A 94 -28.51 -5.26 -17.41
N LYS A 95 -28.28 -4.98 -16.12
CA LYS A 95 -27.21 -5.64 -15.33
C LYS A 95 -27.46 -7.13 -15.13
N GLN A 96 -28.71 -7.56 -14.92
CA GLN A 96 -29.07 -8.97 -14.75
C GLN A 96 -28.91 -9.77 -16.05
N SER A 97 -29.27 -9.19 -17.20
CA SER A 97 -29.08 -9.78 -18.54
C SER A 97 -27.60 -9.93 -18.93
N SER A 98 -26.72 -9.09 -18.39
CA SER A 98 -25.29 -9.11 -18.71
C SER A 98 -24.50 -10.14 -17.89
N LYS A 99 -24.93 -10.40 -16.63
CA LYS A 99 -24.34 -11.46 -15.78
C LYS A 99 -24.68 -12.87 -16.24
N SER A 100 -25.88 -13.10 -16.78
CA SER A 100 -26.27 -14.43 -17.30
C SER A 100 -25.48 -14.85 -18.55
N LYS A 101 -24.97 -13.91 -19.34
CA LYS A 101 -24.13 -14.20 -20.52
C LYS A 101 -22.66 -14.54 -20.20
N GLN A 102 -22.15 -14.19 -19.01
CA GLN A 102 -20.78 -14.50 -18.60
C GLN A 102 -20.64 -15.87 -17.92
N ASN A 103 -21.70 -16.39 -17.27
CA ASN A 103 -21.65 -17.72 -16.66
C ASN A 103 -21.67 -18.88 -17.67
N GLY A 104 -22.09 -18.67 -18.92
CA GLY A 104 -22.16 -19.74 -19.93
C GLY A 104 -20.87 -19.98 -20.73
N LYS A 105 -19.73 -19.38 -20.36
CA LYS A 105 -18.44 -19.53 -21.07
C LYS A 105 -17.32 -20.17 -20.24
N ASN A 106 -17.57 -20.48 -18.97
CA ASN A 106 -16.53 -21.02 -18.08
C ASN A 106 -16.57 -22.55 -17.95
N ASP A 107 -17.64 -23.21 -18.38
CA ASP A 107 -17.84 -24.65 -18.15
C ASP A 107 -17.04 -25.55 -19.12
N ASP A 108 -16.52 -25.02 -20.24
CA ASP A 108 -15.74 -25.80 -21.22
C ASP A 108 -14.23 -25.89 -20.91
N ARG A 109 -13.74 -25.17 -19.90
CA ARG A 109 -12.29 -25.13 -19.55
C ARG A 109 -11.86 -26.19 -18.53
N ASP A 110 -12.81 -26.85 -17.87
CA ASP A 110 -12.52 -27.86 -16.83
C ASP A 110 -12.46 -29.30 -17.34
N PHE A 111 -12.92 -29.57 -18.57
CA PHE A 111 -12.88 -30.93 -19.16
C PHE A 111 -11.48 -31.35 -19.66
N LEU A 112 -10.54 -30.43 -19.84
CA LEU A 112 -9.22 -30.73 -20.43
C LEU A 112 -8.12 -31.05 -19.40
N ARG A 113 -8.44 -31.08 -18.09
CA ARG A 113 -7.46 -31.32 -17.01
C ARG A 113 -7.46 -32.75 -16.44
N GLN A 114 -8.28 -33.67 -16.96
CA GLN A 114 -8.33 -35.08 -16.52
C GLN A 114 -7.78 -36.08 -17.56
N SER A 115 -7.00 -35.64 -18.53
CA SER A 115 -6.41 -36.55 -19.53
C SER A 115 -4.97 -36.19 -19.88
N ILE A 116 -4.10 -36.16 -18.87
CA ILE A 116 -2.65 -36.42 -19.00
C ILE A 116 -2.19 -37.09 -17.71
#